data_AF-A0A0Z8LG10-F1
#
_entry.id   AF-A0A0Z8LG10-F1
#
_cell.length_a   1.000
_cell.length_b   1.000
_cell.length_c   1.000
_cell.angle_alpha   90.00
_cell.angle_beta   90.00
_cell.angle_gamma   90.00
#
_symmetry.space_group_name_H-M   'P 1'
#
loop_
_entity.id
_entity.type
_entity.pdbx_description
1 polymer ?
#
loop_
_entity_poly.entity_id
_entity_poly.type
_entity_poly.pdbx_seq_one_letter_code
_entity_poly.pdbx_strand_id
1 'polypeptide(L)'
;MTILFVKDIIGDTLAVTADKGERVFKILKTNIENNEQTTLDFEGITDLISAFSNTALGQLYDVADADTLNRLIKVNPDTLHPSDRRTIDRSIKNSKNKREKDREFRKRLAEKMDSELNI
;
A
#
# COMPACT_ATOMS: atom_id res chain seq x y z
N MET A 1 5.34 -6.88 -18.02
CA MET A 1 4.22 -6.91 -17.06
C MET A 1 4.32 -8.24 -16.34
N THR A 2 4.46 -8.19 -15.01
CA THR A 2 4.71 -9.38 -14.17
C THR A 2 3.47 -9.68 -13.34
N ILE A 3 3.09 -10.96 -13.23
CA ILE A 3 2.00 -11.39 -12.36
C ILE A 3 2.61 -11.99 -11.10
N LEU A 4 2.12 -11.58 -9.94
CA LEU A 4 2.57 -12.05 -8.64
C LEU A 4 1.41 -12.69 -7.87
N PHE A 5 1.52 -13.99 -7.60
CA PHE A 5 0.58 -14.69 -6.74
C PHE A 5 0.90 -14.39 -5.29
N VAL A 6 -0.06 -13.78 -4.58
CA VAL A 6 0.14 -13.36 -3.19
C VAL A 6 0.42 -14.56 -2.28
N LYS A 7 -0.26 -15.70 -2.51
CA LYS A 7 -0.06 -16.95 -1.76
C LYS A 7 1.38 -17.44 -1.79
N ASP A 8 2.07 -17.30 -2.93
CA ASP A 8 3.42 -17.79 -3.13
C ASP A 8 4.44 -16.90 -2.39
N ILE A 9 4.20 -15.60 -2.39
CA ILE A 9 5.05 -14.63 -1.68
C ILE A 9 4.95 -14.81 -0.16
N ILE A 10 3.73 -15.03 0.34
CA ILE A 10 3.51 -15.15 1.78
C ILE A 10 3.70 -16.59 2.30
N GLY A 11 3.67 -17.58 1.39
CA GLY A 11 3.78 -19.02 1.70
C GLY A 11 2.55 -19.57 2.43
N ASP A 12 1.38 -18.98 2.23
CA ASP A 12 0.16 -19.22 3.00
C ASP A 12 -1.08 -18.73 2.21
N THR A 13 -2.27 -19.18 2.59
CA THR A 13 -3.55 -18.68 2.07
C THR A 13 -4.11 -17.53 2.91
N LEU A 14 -3.57 -17.31 4.12
CA LEU A 14 -4.05 -16.29 5.06
C LEU A 14 -3.23 -14.99 4.96
N ALA A 15 -3.73 -14.00 4.24
CA ALA A 15 -3.13 -12.66 4.12
C ALA A 15 -3.56 -11.75 5.29
N VAL A 16 -3.16 -12.11 6.51
CA VAL A 16 -3.73 -11.51 7.74
C VAL A 16 -2.75 -10.74 8.63
N THR A 17 -1.43 -10.90 8.44
CA THR A 17 -0.43 -10.24 9.29
C THR A 17 0.32 -9.13 8.55
N ALA A 18 0.85 -8.17 9.31
CA ALA A 18 1.71 -7.12 8.76
C ALA A 18 2.99 -7.72 8.14
N ASP A 19 3.62 -8.69 8.79
CA ASP A 19 4.85 -9.33 8.28
C ASP A 19 4.67 -9.99 6.90
N LYS A 20 3.49 -10.57 6.64
CA LYS A 20 3.15 -11.09 5.32
C LYS A 20 2.99 -9.96 4.31
N GLY A 21 2.37 -8.86 4.72
CA GLY A 21 2.22 -7.66 3.89
C GLY A 21 3.57 -7.02 3.54
N GLU A 22 4.51 -7.01 4.48
CA GLU A 22 5.87 -6.50 4.30
C GLU A 22 6.63 -7.24 3.19
N ARG A 23 6.45 -8.56 3.07
CA ARG A 23 7.07 -9.36 2.00
C ARG A 23 6.59 -8.92 0.62
N VAL A 24 5.28 -8.71 0.48
CA VAL A 24 4.68 -8.21 -0.77
C VAL A 24 5.13 -6.77 -1.04
N PHE A 25 5.11 -5.90 -0.02
CA PHE A 25 5.56 -4.52 -0.12
C PHE A 25 6.99 -4.40 -0.68
N LYS A 26 7.94 -5.18 -0.16
CA LYS A 26 9.35 -5.14 -0.61
C LYS A 26 9.51 -5.47 -2.10
N ILE A 27 8.76 -6.45 -2.59
CA ILE A 27 8.78 -6.83 -4.02
C ILE A 27 8.19 -5.69 -4.85
N LEU A 28 7.00 -5.19 -4.45
CA LEU A 28 6.34 -4.10 -5.17
C LEU A 28 7.17 -2.82 -5.18
N LYS A 29 7.82 -2.47 -4.07
CA LYS A 29 8.75 -1.33 -3.98
C LYS A 29 9.88 -1.46 -5.00
N THR A 30 10.52 -2.63 -5.04
CA THR A 30 11.60 -2.91 -6.01
C THR A 30 11.11 -2.76 -7.45
N ASN A 31 9.93 -3.31 -7.76
CA ASN A 31 9.34 -3.21 -9.09
C ASN A 31 8.98 -1.75 -9.44
N ILE A 32 8.45 -0.97 -8.49
CA ILE A 32 8.18 0.46 -8.68
C ILE A 32 9.46 1.23 -8.99
N GLU A 33 10.53 0.98 -8.24
CA GLU A 33 11.85 1.61 -8.44
C GLU A 33 12.45 1.28 -9.82
N ASN A 34 12.16 0.08 -10.33
CA ASN A 34 12.55 -0.35 -11.67
C ASN A 34 11.54 0.05 -12.77
N ASN A 35 10.46 0.77 -12.42
CA ASN A 35 9.37 1.15 -13.33
C ASN A 35 8.68 -0.07 -14.01
N GLU A 36 8.61 -1.19 -13.31
CA GLU A 36 8.00 -2.43 -13.77
C GLU A 36 6.53 -2.54 -13.36
N GLN A 37 5.66 -2.76 -14.35
CA GLN A 37 4.24 -2.99 -14.08
C GLN A 37 4.00 -4.39 -13.51
N THR A 38 3.30 -4.43 -12.37
CA THR A 38 2.99 -5.63 -11.59
C THR A 38 1.48 -5.79 -11.43
N THR A 39 0.98 -7.00 -11.67
CA THR A 39 -0.41 -7.39 -11.35
C THR A 39 -0.38 -8.36 -10.18
N LEU A 40 -1.04 -8.00 -9.08
CA LEU A 40 -1.25 -8.88 -7.94
C LEU A 40 -2.41 -9.82 -8.21
N ASP A 41 -2.18 -11.11 -7.98
CA ASP A 41 -3.17 -12.15 -8.07
C ASP A 41 -3.44 -12.73 -6.67
N PHE A 42 -4.71 -12.71 -6.26
CA PHE A 42 -5.16 -13.19 -4.96
C PHE A 42 -5.72 -14.63 -5.02
N GLU A 43 -5.51 -15.35 -6.13
CA GLU A 43 -5.96 -16.74 -6.27
C GLU A 43 -5.40 -17.62 -5.14
N GLY A 44 -6.30 -18.26 -4.40
CA GLY A 44 -5.96 -19.13 -3.28
C GLY A 44 -5.76 -18.40 -1.95
N ILE A 45 -5.93 -17.08 -1.91
CA ILE A 45 -6.09 -16.35 -0.64
C ILE A 45 -7.51 -16.57 -0.13
N THR A 46 -7.65 -17.01 1.12
CA THR A 46 -8.95 -17.25 1.76
C THR A 46 -9.38 -16.09 2.66
N ASP A 47 -8.41 -15.41 3.27
CA ASP A 47 -8.64 -14.32 4.20
C ASP A 47 -7.66 -13.17 3.95
N LEU A 48 -8.20 -11.95 3.88
CA LEU A 48 -7.43 -10.72 3.76
C LEU A 48 -7.96 -9.68 4.73
N ILE A 49 -7.10 -9.19 5.62
CA ILE A 49 -7.48 -8.14 6.58
C ILE A 49 -6.62 -6.89 6.42
N SER A 50 -7.09 -5.81 7.06
CA SER A 50 -6.50 -4.48 6.96
C SER A 50 -5.03 -4.41 7.38
N ALA A 51 -4.60 -5.20 8.37
CA ALA A 51 -3.19 -5.22 8.80
C ALA A 51 -2.24 -5.61 7.66
N PHE A 52 -2.62 -6.62 6.87
CA PHE A 52 -1.89 -7.03 5.67
C PHE A 52 -1.97 -5.96 4.58
N SER A 53 -3.18 -5.53 4.18
CA SER A 53 -3.33 -4.61 3.03
C SER A 53 -2.81 -3.20 3.29
N ASN A 54 -2.87 -2.71 4.53
CA ASN A 54 -2.22 -1.45 4.91
C ASN A 54 -0.71 -1.53 4.70
N THR A 55 -0.10 -2.66 5.05
CA THR A 55 1.34 -2.87 4.93
C THR A 55 1.72 -3.11 3.47
N ALA A 56 1.10 -4.07 2.79
CA ALA A 56 1.42 -4.42 1.41
C ALA A 56 1.17 -3.30 0.39
N LEU A 57 0.04 -2.58 0.52
CA LEU A 57 -0.43 -1.62 -0.48
C LEU A 57 -0.49 -0.19 0.03
N GLY A 58 -0.93 0.00 1.28
CA GLY A 58 -1.04 1.33 1.89
C GLY A 58 0.32 2.05 2.01
N GLN A 59 1.36 1.32 2.40
CA GLN A 59 2.73 1.83 2.52
C GLN A 59 3.39 2.19 1.18
N LEU A 60 2.92 1.65 0.04
CA LEU A 60 3.50 1.98 -1.28
C LEU A 60 3.40 3.46 -1.64
N TYR A 61 2.44 4.15 -1.05
CA TYR A 61 2.28 5.59 -1.21
C TYR A 61 3.34 6.42 -0.43
N ASP A 62 4.22 5.77 0.34
CA ASP A 62 5.47 6.37 0.84
C ASP A 62 6.59 6.28 -0.20
N VAL A 63 6.42 5.46 -1.22
CA VAL A 63 7.42 5.20 -2.28
C VAL A 63 7.09 6.01 -3.54
N ALA A 64 5.82 6.10 -3.94
CA ALA A 64 5.40 6.79 -5.15
C ALA A 64 4.02 7.46 -5.01
N ASP A 65 3.72 8.40 -5.91
CA ASP A 65 2.42 9.07 -5.96
C ASP A 65 1.30 8.16 -6.49
N ALA A 66 0.06 8.64 -6.36
CA ALA A 66 -1.11 7.88 -6.76
C ALA A 66 -1.12 7.53 -8.26
N ASP A 67 -0.63 8.41 -9.11
CA ASP A 67 -0.64 8.22 -10.56
C ASP A 67 0.36 7.14 -10.97
N THR A 68 1.56 7.17 -10.39
CA THR A 68 2.59 6.15 -10.57
C THR A 68 2.12 4.79 -10.08
N LEU A 69 1.53 4.74 -8.88
CA LEU A 69 1.00 3.49 -8.33
C LEU A 69 -0.17 2.94 -9.15
N ASN A 70 -1.09 3.80 -9.61
CA ASN A 70 -2.19 3.39 -10.48
C ASN A 70 -1.70 2.86 -11.83
N ARG A 71 -0.58 3.36 -12.34
CA ARG A 71 0.03 2.90 -13.59
C ARG A 71 0.77 1.57 -13.39
N LEU A 72 1.57 1.46 -12.35
CA LEU A 72 2.50 0.35 -12.14
C LEU A 72 1.88 -0.83 -11.38
N ILE A 73 0.94 -0.61 -10.48
CA ILE A 73 0.35 -1.68 -9.66
C ILE A 73 -1.09 -1.92 -10.08
N LYS A 74 -1.38 -3.16 -10.46
CA LYS A 74 -2.71 -3.65 -10.81
C LYS A 74 -3.10 -4.79 -9.89
N VAL A 75 -4.40 -5.05 -9.77
CA VAL A 75 -4.94 -6.21 -9.09
C VAL A 75 -5.78 -7.00 -10.08
N ASN A 76 -5.61 -8.31 -10.12
CA ASN A 76 -6.44 -9.19 -10.92
C ASN A 76 -7.88 -9.16 -10.35
N PRO A 77 -8.88 -8.66 -11.11
CA PRO A 77 -10.25 -8.58 -10.62
C PRO A 77 -10.93 -9.94 -10.46
N ASP A 78 -10.48 -10.97 -11.19
CA ASP A 78 -11.13 -12.29 -11.20
C ASP A 78 -10.83 -13.10 -9.94
N THR A 79 -9.74 -12.76 -9.25
CA THR A 79 -9.25 -13.52 -8.09
C THR A 79 -9.39 -12.76 -6.77
N LEU A 80 -9.89 -11.52 -6.82
CA LEU A 80 -10.15 -10.71 -5.64
C LEU A 80 -11.62 -10.79 -5.21
N HIS A 81 -11.87 -11.37 -4.04
CA HIS A 81 -13.22 -11.42 -3.49
C HIS A 81 -13.76 -10.00 -3.18
N PRO A 82 -15.06 -9.70 -3.40
CA PRO A 82 -15.60 -8.35 -3.21
C PRO A 82 -15.44 -7.78 -1.79
N SER A 83 -15.41 -8.64 -0.75
CA SER A 83 -15.11 -8.20 0.62
C SER A 83 -13.70 -7.64 0.74
N ASP A 84 -12.75 -8.28 0.10
CA ASP A 84 -11.32 -8.00 0.22
C ASP A 84 -10.98 -6.75 -0.57
N ARG A 85 -11.66 -6.54 -1.70
CA ARG A 85 -11.64 -5.27 -2.42
C ARG A 85 -11.98 -4.09 -1.51
N ARG A 86 -13.07 -4.19 -0.73
CA ARG A 86 -13.44 -3.11 0.21
C ARG A 86 -12.38 -2.90 1.29
N THR A 87 -11.74 -3.97 1.75
CA THR A 87 -10.63 -3.91 2.72
C THR A 87 -9.43 -3.18 2.13
N ILE A 88 -9.03 -3.53 0.90
CA ILE A 88 -7.93 -2.88 0.16
C ILE A 88 -8.24 -1.40 -0.09
N ASP A 89 -9.43 -1.08 -0.58
CA ASP A 89 -9.84 0.31 -0.85
C ASP A 89 -9.79 1.16 0.43
N ARG A 90 -10.25 0.60 1.56
CA ARG A 90 -10.18 1.26 2.86
C ARG A 90 -8.73 1.45 3.31
N SER A 91 -7.87 0.47 3.12
CA SER A 91 -6.44 0.57 3.43
C SER A 91 -5.74 1.67 2.65
N ILE A 92 -6.01 1.75 1.35
CA ILE A 92 -5.48 2.79 0.47
C ILE A 92 -5.99 4.17 0.91
N LYS A 93 -7.30 4.31 1.14
CA LYS A 93 -7.91 5.56 1.59
C LYS A 93 -7.35 6.03 2.92
N ASN A 94 -7.23 5.13 3.90
CA ASN A 94 -6.69 5.46 5.22
C ASN A 94 -5.23 5.92 5.12
N SER A 95 -4.44 5.26 4.27
CA SER A 95 -3.03 5.62 4.07
C SER A 95 -2.89 7.01 3.43
N LYS A 96 -3.72 7.34 2.42
CA LYS A 96 -3.77 8.69 1.82
C LYS A 96 -4.16 9.76 2.85
N ASN A 97 -5.27 9.54 3.56
CA ASN A 97 -5.78 10.49 4.56
C ASN A 97 -4.78 10.73 5.69
N LYS A 98 -4.08 9.69 6.15
CA LYS A 98 -3.04 9.82 7.17
C LYS A 98 -1.92 10.75 6.69
N ARG A 99 -1.45 10.59 5.46
CA ARG A 99 -0.37 11.44 4.91
C ARG A 99 -0.76 12.89 4.72
N GLU A 100 -1.99 13.15 4.29
CA GLU A 100 -2.51 14.51 4.19
C GLU A 100 -2.46 15.20 5.56
N LYS A 101 -2.98 14.54 6.60
CA LYS A 101 -2.92 15.03 7.98
C LYS A 101 -1.48 15.20 8.50
N ASP A 102 -0.61 14.24 8.24
CA ASP A 102 0.80 14.32 8.65
C ASP A 102 1.52 15.51 7.99
N ARG A 103 1.22 15.79 6.71
CA ARG A 103 1.76 16.95 5.98
C ARG A 103 1.24 18.27 6.56
N GLU A 104 -0.07 18.37 6.80
CA GLU A 104 -0.67 19.55 7.43
C GLU A 104 -0.11 19.80 8.83
N PHE A 105 0.04 18.74 9.63
CA PHE A 105 0.61 18.83 10.97
C PHE A 105 2.05 19.33 10.95
N ARG A 106 2.90 18.78 10.06
CA ARG A 106 4.30 19.22 9.90
C ARG A 106 4.39 20.68 9.46
N LYS A 107 3.51 21.13 8.55
CA LYS A 107 3.46 22.53 8.12
C LYS A 107 3.13 23.46 9.29
N ARG A 108 2.10 23.14 10.07
CA ARG A 108 1.72 23.91 11.26
C ARG A 108 2.83 23.96 12.32
N LEU A 109 3.58 22.87 12.47
CA LEU A 109 4.71 22.82 13.40
C LEU A 109 5.84 23.76 12.94
N ALA A 110 6.18 23.74 11.65
CA ALA A 110 7.19 24.63 11.09
C ALA A 110 6.80 26.12 11.21
N GLU A 111 5.55 26.47 10.87
CA GLU A 111 5.04 27.86 11.00
C GLU A 111 5.13 28.38 12.45
N LYS A 112 4.86 27.52 13.44
CA LYS A 112 5.01 27.88 14.86
C LYS A 112 6.46 28.09 15.25
N MET A 113 7.36 27.20 14.82
CA MET A 113 8.79 27.33 15.11
C MET A 113 9.39 28.59 14.48
N ASP A 114 9.03 28.91 13.23
CA ASP A 114 9.48 30.13 12.55
C ASP A 114 8.93 31.39 13.23
N SER A 115 7.68 31.35 13.71
CA SER A 115 7.08 32.44 14.49
C SER A 115 7.71 32.64 15.87
N GLU A 116 8.32 31.61 16.46
CA GLU A 116 9.02 31.69 17.76
C GLU A 116 10.49 32.11 17.60
N LEU A 117 11.08 31.94 16.40
CA LEU A 117 12.47 32.31 16.09
C LEU A 117 12.61 33.71 15.48
N ASN A 118 11.55 34.29 14.92
CA ASN A 118 11.50 35.71 14.55
C ASN A 118 11.26 36.58 15.80
N ILE A 119 12.36 36.95 16.48
CA ILE A 119 12.44 38.11 17.37
C ILE A 119 12.60 39.38 16.52
#